data_AF-A0A521GFS8-F1
#
_entry.id   AF-A0A521GFS8-F1
#
_cell.length_a   1.000
_cell.length_b   1.000
_cell.length_c   1.000
_cell.angle_alpha   90.00
_cell.angle_beta   90.00
_cell.angle_gamma   90.00
#
_symmetry.space_group_name_H-M   'P 1'
#
loop_
_entity.id
_entity.type
_entity.pdbx_description
1 polymer ?
#
loop_
_entity_poly.entity_id
_entity_poly.type
_entity_poly.pdbx_seq_one_letter_code
_entity_poly.pdbx_strand_id
1 'polypeptide(L)'
;MPTAAVVIPVYHKDLNEYEQVSLRQCASILGRHPLIIVKPDTLDLSDWLIEYPTLQFESFGASYFQSIRGYNELLCSEHFYDRFINTYEYILVYQLDAFVMRDSLMEWCRRGYDYVGAPQFSDVRPQRDGRRTLREFASRLFQQPLLNGGLSLRRVKACKRLLRVYHTFNKRWPGNEDGFFSLHYPRLIPYRPLMRMPAPEEAIDFAIELEPNRSLSINEGRLPMGCHAWHVYDLDFWRPILSKYGYEV
;
A
#
# COMPACT_ATOMS: atom_id res chain seq x y z
N MET A 1 -1.56 15.72 -17.62
CA MET A 1 -2.15 14.56 -16.93
C MET A 1 -1.19 14.16 -15.80
N PRO A 2 -1.66 13.61 -14.67
CA PRO A 2 -0.74 13.14 -13.63
C PRO A 2 0.22 12.07 -14.18
N THR A 3 1.39 11.90 -13.57
CA THR A 3 2.34 10.82 -13.87
C THR A 3 2.43 9.86 -12.69
N ALA A 4 2.48 8.56 -12.97
CA ALA A 4 2.52 7.52 -11.96
C ALA A 4 3.49 6.39 -12.34
N ALA A 5 4.07 5.75 -11.32
CA ALA A 5 4.80 4.49 -11.45
C ALA A 5 4.28 3.47 -10.44
N VAL A 6 4.38 2.19 -10.77
CA VAL A 6 4.13 1.09 -9.84
C VAL A 6 5.46 0.71 -9.20
N VAL A 7 5.50 0.77 -7.88
CA VAL A 7 6.68 0.48 -7.06
C VAL A 7 6.47 -0.83 -6.34
N ILE A 8 7.31 -1.82 -6.64
CA ILE A 8 7.16 -3.21 -6.20
C ILE A 8 8.34 -3.54 -5.26
N PRO A 9 8.13 -3.58 -3.93
CA PRO A 9 9.19 -3.96 -2.99
C PRO A 9 9.51 -5.45 -3.11
N VAL A 10 10.80 -5.78 -3.25
CA VAL A 10 11.30 -7.16 -3.34
C VAL A 10 12.55 -7.32 -2.49
N TYR A 11 12.62 -8.37 -1.67
CA TYR A 11 13.73 -8.60 -0.75
C TYR A 11 14.41 -9.96 -0.91
N HIS A 12 13.94 -10.79 -1.84
CA HIS A 12 14.53 -12.08 -2.17
C HIS A 12 14.29 -12.40 -3.66
N LYS A 13 15.12 -13.27 -4.25
CA LYS A 13 15.06 -13.61 -5.68
C LYS A 13 14.03 -14.71 -5.97
N ASP A 14 13.93 -15.69 -5.08
CA ASP A 14 13.13 -16.89 -5.27
C ASP A 14 11.70 -16.67 -4.76
N LEU A 15 10.85 -16.13 -5.64
CA LEU A 15 9.44 -15.87 -5.34
C LEU A 15 8.68 -17.16 -5.08
N ASN A 16 7.85 -17.17 -4.03
CA ASN A 16 6.88 -18.24 -3.82
C ASN A 16 5.75 -18.18 -4.86
N GLU A 17 4.92 -19.21 -4.93
CA GLU A 17 3.85 -19.33 -5.93
C GLU A 17 2.87 -18.13 -5.90
N TYR A 18 2.50 -17.63 -4.72
CA TYR A 18 1.62 -16.47 -4.59
C TYR A 18 2.30 -15.18 -5.02
N GLU A 19 3.58 -14.99 -4.68
CA GLU A 19 4.34 -13.82 -5.12
C GLU A 19 4.53 -13.80 -6.64
N GLN A 20 4.74 -14.97 -7.26
CA GLN A 20 4.81 -15.10 -8.72
C GLN A 20 3.48 -14.73 -9.38
N VAL A 21 2.35 -15.19 -8.82
CA VAL A 21 1.01 -14.79 -9.27
C VAL A 21 0.82 -13.28 -9.18
N SER A 22 1.17 -12.68 -8.04
CA SER A 22 1.04 -11.24 -7.81
C SER A 22 1.90 -10.42 -8.78
N LEU A 23 3.15 -10.83 -9.04
CA LEU A 23 4.06 -10.14 -9.96
C LEU A 23 3.56 -10.25 -11.41
N ARG A 24 3.20 -11.46 -11.85
CA ARG A 24 2.68 -11.70 -13.21
C ARG A 24 1.40 -10.89 -13.44
N GLN A 25 0.51 -10.86 -12.46
CA GLN A 25 -0.73 -10.08 -12.54
C GLN A 25 -0.45 -8.58 -12.61
N CYS A 26 0.46 -8.09 -11.76
CA CYS A 26 0.88 -6.69 -11.78
C CYS A 26 1.40 -6.29 -13.17
N ALA A 27 2.30 -7.10 -13.74
CA ALA A 27 2.85 -6.85 -15.06
C ALA A 27 1.78 -6.90 -16.17
N SER A 28 0.86 -7.87 -16.11
CA SER A 28 -0.20 -8.02 -17.09
C SER A 28 -1.19 -6.86 -17.09
N ILE A 29 -1.61 -6.39 -15.92
CA ILE A 29 -2.66 -5.37 -15.79
C ILE A 29 -2.08 -3.96 -15.79
N LEU A 30 -0.96 -3.73 -15.09
CA LEU A 30 -0.38 -2.40 -14.88
C LEU A 30 0.88 -2.16 -15.73
N GLY A 31 1.30 -3.08 -16.59
CA GLY A 31 2.52 -2.96 -17.40
C GLY A 31 2.55 -1.83 -18.42
N ARG A 32 1.44 -1.09 -18.59
CA ARG A 32 1.41 0.18 -19.35
C ARG A 32 2.05 1.34 -18.59
N HIS A 33 2.21 1.20 -17.27
CA HIS A 33 2.89 2.15 -16.40
C HIS A 33 4.32 1.68 -16.14
N PRO A 34 5.26 2.58 -15.81
CA PRO A 34 6.59 2.18 -15.34
C PRO A 34 6.47 1.26 -14.13
N LEU A 35 7.09 0.08 -14.23
CA LEU A 35 7.19 -0.89 -13.14
C LEU A 35 8.60 -0.81 -12.55
N ILE A 36 8.69 -0.45 -11.27
CA ILE A 36 9.94 -0.17 -10.60
C ILE A 36 10.08 -1.11 -9.41
N ILE A 37 11.05 -2.02 -9.47
CA ILE A 37 11.40 -2.88 -8.36
C ILE A 37 12.24 -2.09 -7.35
N VAL A 38 11.77 -2.05 -6.09
CA VAL A 38 12.53 -1.50 -4.96
C VAL A 38 13.16 -2.65 -4.19
N LYS A 39 14.49 -2.70 -4.17
CA LYS A 39 15.23 -3.85 -3.66
C LYS A 39 16.45 -3.44 -2.82
N PRO A 40 17.01 -4.36 -2.01
CA PRO A 40 18.33 -4.14 -1.43
C PRO A 40 19.39 -4.06 -2.53
N ASP A 41 20.40 -3.21 -2.33
CA ASP A 41 21.56 -3.05 -3.20
C ASP A 41 22.33 -4.36 -3.43
N THR A 42 22.33 -5.25 -2.44
CA THR A 42 22.95 -6.58 -2.50
C THR A 42 22.17 -7.63 -3.31
N LEU A 43 20.91 -7.38 -3.68
CA LEU A 43 20.09 -8.34 -4.40
C LEU A 43 20.18 -8.08 -5.91
N ASP A 44 20.63 -9.08 -6.68
CA ASP A 44 20.65 -9.02 -8.13
C ASP A 44 19.40 -9.70 -8.72
N LEU A 45 18.63 -8.92 -9.48
CA LEU A 45 17.41 -9.34 -10.18
C LEU A 45 17.52 -9.08 -11.68
N SER A 46 18.73 -8.92 -12.23
CA SER A 46 18.93 -8.60 -13.65
C SER A 46 18.31 -9.64 -14.58
N ASP A 47 18.28 -10.92 -14.16
CA ASP A 47 17.63 -12.00 -14.91
C ASP A 47 16.12 -11.80 -15.10
N TRP A 48 15.46 -11.04 -14.22
CA TRP A 48 14.03 -10.73 -14.37
C TRP A 48 13.74 -9.90 -15.62
N LEU A 49 14.73 -9.18 -16.16
CA LEU A 49 14.59 -8.44 -17.41
C LEU A 49 14.37 -9.34 -18.63
N ILE A 50 14.67 -10.65 -18.54
CA ILE A 50 14.39 -11.62 -19.60
C ILE A 50 12.87 -11.75 -19.80
N GLU A 51 12.12 -11.85 -18.70
CA GLU A 51 10.65 -11.99 -18.72
C GLU A 51 9.95 -10.63 -18.71
N TYR A 52 10.52 -9.64 -18.01
CA TYR A 52 9.95 -8.31 -17.83
C TYR A 52 10.93 -7.21 -18.29
N PRO A 53 11.11 -7.02 -19.61
CA PRO A 53 12.17 -6.18 -20.18
C PRO A 53 12.03 -4.68 -19.88
N THR A 54 10.86 -4.23 -19.41
CA THR A 54 10.58 -2.83 -19.07
C THR A 54 10.74 -2.52 -17.58
N LEU A 55 11.10 -3.51 -16.74
CA LEU A 55 11.35 -3.26 -15.32
C LEU A 55 12.50 -2.27 -15.13
N GLN A 56 12.34 -1.42 -14.13
CA GLN A 56 13.38 -0.55 -13.62
C GLN A 56 13.73 -0.97 -12.20
N PHE A 57 14.92 -0.61 -11.73
CA PHE A 57 15.39 -0.97 -10.39
C PHE A 57 15.79 0.27 -9.61
N GLU A 58 15.28 0.38 -8.39
CA GLU A 58 15.71 1.36 -7.39
C GLU A 58 16.27 0.61 -6.18
N SER A 59 17.58 0.79 -5.94
CA SER A 59 18.27 0.10 -4.85
C SER A 59 18.42 0.97 -3.61
N PHE A 60 18.25 0.36 -2.44
CA PHE A 60 18.44 0.96 -1.12
C PHE A 60 19.30 0.05 -0.25
N GLY A 61 19.80 0.56 0.88
CA GLY A 61 20.65 -0.22 1.77
C GLY A 61 19.96 -1.49 2.29
N ALA A 62 20.68 -2.61 2.28
CA ALA A 62 20.15 -3.93 2.64
C ALA A 62 19.47 -4.00 4.02
N SER A 63 19.90 -3.17 4.99
CA SER A 63 19.32 -3.12 6.34
C SER A 63 17.82 -2.80 6.35
N TYR A 64 17.30 -2.06 5.36
CA TYR A 64 15.88 -1.77 5.24
C TYR A 64 15.03 -3.00 4.93
N PHE A 65 15.62 -4.07 4.39
CA PHE A 65 14.89 -5.26 3.94
C PHE A 65 15.06 -6.46 4.88
N GLN A 66 15.73 -6.28 6.02
CA GLN A 66 16.00 -7.36 6.98
C GLN A 66 14.87 -7.56 8.01
N SER A 67 13.91 -6.63 8.09
CA SER A 67 12.79 -6.74 9.03
C SER A 67 11.62 -5.83 8.63
N ILE A 68 10.43 -6.13 9.14
CA ILE A 68 9.24 -5.27 9.04
C ILE A 68 9.56 -3.84 9.51
N ARG A 69 10.33 -3.70 10.59
CA ARG A 69 10.75 -2.38 11.11
C ARG A 69 11.63 -1.63 10.11
N GLY A 70 12.60 -2.31 9.50
CA GLY A 70 13.47 -1.73 8.48
C GLY A 70 12.67 -1.22 7.28
N TYR A 71 11.70 -2.02 6.82
CA TYR A 71 10.87 -1.67 5.67
C TYR A 71 10.01 -0.43 5.97
N ASN A 72 9.41 -0.40 7.16
CA ASN A 72 8.67 0.75 7.66
C ASN A 72 9.53 2.01 7.79
N GLU A 73 10.78 1.86 8.25
CA GLU A 73 11.74 2.96 8.31
C GLU A 73 12.03 3.52 6.91
N LEU A 74 12.20 2.66 5.91
CA LEU A 74 12.40 3.07 4.52
C LEU A 74 11.20 3.88 4.00
N LEU A 75 9.99 3.32 4.10
CA LEU A 75 8.78 3.97 3.59
C LEU A 75 8.37 5.23 4.36
N CYS A 76 8.85 5.38 5.61
CA CYS A 76 8.71 6.58 6.42
C CYS A 76 9.97 7.47 6.38
N SER A 77 10.78 7.40 5.32
CA SER A 77 11.94 8.27 5.12
C SER A 77 11.71 9.23 3.94
N GLU A 78 12.22 10.46 4.03
CA GLU A 78 12.25 11.36 2.87
C GLU A 78 13.10 10.77 1.73
N HIS A 79 14.15 10.02 2.08
CA HIS A 79 15.07 9.35 1.17
C HIS A 79 14.37 8.43 0.17
N PHE A 80 13.32 7.72 0.58
CA PHE A 80 12.53 6.90 -0.33
C PHE A 80 11.82 7.75 -1.40
N TYR A 81 11.14 8.82 -0.99
CA TYR A 81 10.40 9.69 -1.92
C TYR A 81 11.32 10.54 -2.82
N ASP A 82 12.54 10.82 -2.38
CA ASP A 82 13.55 11.51 -3.18
C ASP A 82 13.86 10.79 -4.50
N ARG A 83 13.73 9.46 -4.53
CA ARG A 83 13.96 8.66 -5.76
C ARG A 83 12.91 8.92 -6.85
N PHE A 84 11.70 9.33 -6.46
CA PHE A 84 10.57 9.45 -7.39
C PHE A 84 10.15 10.88 -7.67
N ILE A 85 10.48 11.84 -6.79
CA ILE A 85 9.88 13.19 -6.75
C ILE A 85 10.07 14.04 -8.01
N ASN A 86 11.13 13.78 -8.78
CA ASN A 86 11.44 14.54 -9.99
C ASN A 86 10.77 13.96 -11.25
N THR A 87 10.28 12.72 -11.18
CA THR A 87 9.75 11.98 -12.34
C THR A 87 8.25 11.74 -12.23
N TYR A 88 7.78 11.39 -11.03
CA TYR A 88 6.41 10.94 -10.81
C TYR A 88 5.69 11.84 -9.81
N GLU A 89 4.44 12.19 -10.16
CA GLU A 89 3.54 12.83 -9.21
C GLU A 89 3.03 11.82 -8.17
N TYR A 90 2.78 10.59 -8.63
CA TYR A 90 2.24 9.49 -7.85
C TYR A 90 3.11 8.24 -7.93
N ILE A 91 3.10 7.44 -6.88
CA ILE A 91 3.55 6.05 -6.92
C ILE A 91 2.43 5.16 -6.37
N LEU A 92 2.27 3.98 -6.97
CA LEU A 92 1.46 2.90 -6.43
C LEU A 92 2.42 1.89 -5.80
N VAL A 93 2.44 1.81 -4.46
CA VAL A 93 3.11 0.69 -3.78
C VAL A 93 2.29 -0.56 -4.00
N TYR A 94 2.92 -1.61 -4.52
CA TYR A 94 2.33 -2.91 -4.81
C TYR A 94 3.21 -4.00 -4.19
N GLN A 95 2.83 -4.49 -3.01
CA GLN A 95 3.49 -5.63 -2.37
C GLN A 95 3.10 -6.94 -3.06
N LEU A 96 3.96 -7.96 -3.02
CA LEU A 96 3.74 -9.23 -3.73
C LEU A 96 2.73 -10.17 -3.05
N ASP A 97 2.03 -9.69 -2.04
CA ASP A 97 0.79 -10.24 -1.49
C ASP A 97 -0.46 -9.43 -1.91
N ALA A 98 -0.31 -8.46 -2.82
CA ALA A 98 -1.41 -7.76 -3.48
C ALA A 98 -1.77 -8.38 -4.83
N PHE A 99 -3.02 -8.21 -5.24
CA PHE A 99 -3.52 -8.66 -6.55
C PHE A 99 -4.37 -7.55 -7.20
N VAL A 100 -4.00 -7.11 -8.40
CA VAL A 100 -4.77 -6.10 -9.15
C VAL A 100 -5.77 -6.76 -10.10
N MET A 101 -7.04 -6.34 -10.06
CA MET A 101 -8.10 -6.82 -10.96
C MET A 101 -8.27 -5.93 -12.20
N ARG A 102 -8.08 -4.62 -12.06
CA ARG A 102 -8.20 -3.67 -13.18
C ARG A 102 -7.18 -2.55 -13.10
N ASP A 103 -6.82 -2.00 -14.25
CA ASP A 103 -6.05 -0.76 -14.31
C ASP A 103 -6.97 0.46 -14.22
N SER A 104 -7.13 0.99 -13.01
CA SER A 104 -7.72 2.31 -12.77
C SER A 104 -6.75 3.28 -12.10
N LEU A 105 -5.43 3.04 -12.22
CA LEU A 105 -4.39 3.82 -11.53
C LEU A 105 -4.49 5.31 -11.85
N MET A 106 -4.62 5.64 -13.14
CA MET A 106 -4.70 7.04 -13.58
C MET A 106 -6.03 7.70 -13.19
N GLU A 107 -7.11 6.93 -13.04
CA GLU A 107 -8.37 7.44 -12.51
C GLU A 107 -8.18 7.89 -11.06
N TRP A 108 -7.59 7.04 -10.22
CA TRP A 108 -7.30 7.36 -8.82
C TRP A 108 -6.36 8.55 -8.67
N CYS A 109 -5.33 8.66 -9.52
CA CYS A 109 -4.45 9.83 -9.55
C CYS A 109 -5.22 11.13 -9.83
N ARG A 110 -6.21 11.11 -10.74
CA ARG A 110 -7.03 12.29 -11.09
C ARG A 110 -7.95 12.73 -9.95
N ARG A 111 -8.31 11.85 -9.01
CA ARG A 111 -9.10 12.23 -7.82
C ARG A 111 -8.33 13.16 -6.87
N GLY A 112 -7.00 13.19 -6.98
CA GLY A 112 -6.16 14.16 -6.28
C GLY A 112 -6.00 13.89 -4.79
N TYR A 113 -6.17 12.63 -4.37
CA TYR A 113 -5.83 12.18 -3.02
C TYR A 113 -4.31 12.14 -2.85
N ASP A 114 -3.84 12.29 -1.61
CA ASP A 114 -2.42 12.22 -1.26
C ASP A 114 -2.02 10.82 -0.79
N TYR A 115 -2.96 10.08 -0.18
CA TYR A 115 -2.79 8.69 0.23
C TYR A 115 -4.12 7.93 0.07
N VAL A 116 -4.05 6.74 -0.52
CA VAL A 116 -5.16 5.78 -0.63
C VAL A 116 -4.62 4.39 -0.34
N GLY A 117 -5.38 3.57 0.39
CA GLY A 117 -5.06 2.19 0.70
C GLY A 117 -6.33 1.41 1.04
N ALA A 118 -6.22 0.11 1.30
CA ALA A 118 -7.39 -0.70 1.66
C ALA A 118 -7.94 -0.29 3.04
N PRO A 119 -9.21 0.12 3.16
CA PRO A 119 -9.75 0.58 4.42
C PRO A 119 -9.98 -0.56 5.41
N GLN A 120 -9.64 -0.32 6.67
CA GLN A 120 -10.02 -1.18 7.79
C GLN A 120 -11.12 -0.52 8.61
N PHE A 121 -12.30 -1.12 8.62
CA PHE A 121 -13.44 -0.63 9.37
C PHE A 121 -13.24 -0.85 10.88
N SER A 122 -13.66 0.15 11.67
CA SER A 122 -13.30 0.25 13.09
C SER A 122 -13.98 -0.78 14.00
N ASP A 123 -15.04 -1.42 13.49
CA ASP A 123 -15.80 -2.49 14.13
C ASP A 123 -15.21 -3.88 13.89
N VAL A 124 -14.30 -4.03 12.92
CA VAL A 124 -13.59 -5.28 12.59
C VAL A 124 -12.39 -5.52 13.51
N ARG A 125 -11.99 -4.53 14.30
CA ARG A 125 -10.84 -4.67 15.20
C ARG A 125 -11.18 -5.62 16.35
N PRO A 126 -10.37 -6.67 16.60
CA PRO A 126 -10.63 -7.60 17.69
C PRO A 126 -10.77 -6.83 19.00
N GLN A 127 -11.90 -7.04 19.68
CA GLN A 127 -12.09 -6.51 21.02
C GLN A 127 -11.06 -7.16 21.93
N ARG A 128 -10.07 -6.39 22.38
CA ARG A 128 -9.23 -6.83 23.50
C ARG A 128 -10.12 -6.95 24.73
N ASP A 129 -10.22 -8.18 25.24
CA ASP A 129 -10.99 -8.52 26.42
C ASP A 129 -10.27 -7.94 27.65
N GLY A 130 -10.77 -6.83 28.18
CA GLY A 130 -10.13 -6.08 29.25
C GLY A 130 -10.93 -4.83 29.62
N ARG A 131 -10.84 -4.42 30.90
CA ARG A 131 -11.47 -3.18 31.40
C ARG A 131 -10.97 -2.00 30.58
N ARG A 132 -11.82 -1.48 29.69
CA ARG A 132 -11.52 -0.31 28.86
C ARG A 132 -11.39 0.92 29.73
N THR A 133 -10.27 1.61 29.63
CA THR A 133 -10.07 2.90 30.28
C THR A 133 -10.80 4.01 29.52
N LEU A 134 -11.21 5.07 30.21
CA LEU A 134 -11.74 6.30 29.59
C LEU A 134 -10.78 6.86 28.52
N ARG A 135 -9.48 6.72 28.74
CA ARG A 135 -8.43 7.14 27.81
C ARG A 135 -8.44 6.34 26.51
N GLU A 136 -8.61 5.03 26.59
CA GLU A 136 -8.73 4.16 25.40
C GLU A 136 -9.99 4.48 24.61
N PHE A 137 -11.12 4.66 25.29
CA PHE A 137 -12.37 5.07 24.65
C PHE A 137 -12.21 6.41 23.91
N ALA A 138 -11.70 7.44 24.59
CA ALA A 138 -11.45 8.75 23.98
C ALA A 138 -10.48 8.64 22.80
N SER A 139 -9.41 7.85 22.91
CA SER A 139 -8.45 7.67 21.82
C SER A 139 -9.06 7.06 20.56
N ARG A 140 -10.04 6.16 20.69
CA ARG A 140 -10.76 5.57 19.54
C ARG A 140 -11.65 6.58 18.83
N LEU A 141 -12.29 7.49 19.56
CA LEU A 141 -13.09 8.57 18.97
C LEU A 141 -12.25 9.48 18.06
N PHE A 142 -10.96 9.62 18.35
CA PHE A 142 -10.05 10.43 17.56
C PHE A 142 -9.22 9.63 16.54
N GLN A 143 -9.41 8.31 16.41
CA GLN A 143 -8.73 7.53 15.39
C GLN A 143 -9.32 7.81 14.01
N GLN A 144 -8.46 8.02 13.01
CA GLN A 144 -8.88 7.98 11.61
C GLN A 144 -9.03 6.52 11.17
N PRO A 145 -9.86 6.21 10.17
CA PRO A 145 -9.81 4.90 9.52
C PRO A 145 -8.37 4.58 9.08
N LEU A 146 -7.94 3.33 9.31
CA LEU A 146 -6.64 2.89 8.83
C LEU A 146 -6.80 2.45 7.37
N LEU A 147 -5.91 2.92 6.50
CA LEU A 147 -5.80 2.49 5.11
C LEU A 147 -4.48 1.73 4.95
N ASN A 148 -4.56 0.42 4.67
CA ASN A 148 -3.42 -0.47 4.57
C ASN A 148 -2.43 0.00 3.48
N GLY A 149 -1.13 -0.15 3.75
CA GLY A 149 -0.04 0.35 2.92
C GLY A 149 0.46 -0.57 1.79
N GLY A 150 0.05 -1.84 1.75
CA GLY A 150 0.63 -2.86 0.88
C GLY A 150 0.17 -2.80 -0.56
N LEU A 151 -1.09 -2.43 -0.79
CA LEU A 151 -1.53 -1.82 -2.05
C LEU A 151 -1.95 -0.39 -1.72
N SER A 152 -1.11 0.60 -2.05
CA SER A 152 -1.39 2.00 -1.70
C SER A 152 -0.93 3.01 -2.74
N LEU A 153 -1.79 3.97 -3.05
CA LEU A 153 -1.46 5.12 -3.89
C LEU A 153 -0.90 6.24 -3.02
N ARG A 154 0.24 6.81 -3.41
CA ARG A 154 0.93 7.86 -2.66
C ARG A 154 1.30 9.01 -3.56
N ARG A 155 0.88 10.22 -3.22
CA ARG A 155 1.33 11.43 -3.91
C ARG A 155 2.70 11.83 -3.37
N VAL A 156 3.73 11.69 -4.20
CA VAL A 156 5.15 11.72 -3.77
C VAL A 156 5.48 13.01 -3.00
N LYS A 157 5.11 14.17 -3.55
CA LYS A 157 5.36 15.48 -2.92
C LYS A 157 4.61 15.66 -1.60
N ALA A 158 3.38 15.16 -1.49
CA ALA A 158 2.58 15.29 -0.27
C ALA A 158 3.11 14.39 0.85
N CYS A 159 3.40 13.12 0.54
CA CYS A 159 4.00 12.18 1.49
C CYS A 159 5.37 12.68 2.00
N LYS A 160 6.23 13.17 1.10
CA LYS A 160 7.51 13.77 1.50
C LYS A 160 7.31 15.00 2.39
N ARG A 161 6.38 15.91 2.03
CA ARG A 161 6.04 17.09 2.84
C ARG A 161 5.58 16.69 4.25
N LEU A 162 4.70 15.69 4.36
CA LEU A 162 4.23 15.19 5.64
C LEU A 162 5.41 14.70 6.50
N LEU A 163 6.29 13.85 5.93
CA LEU A 163 7.47 13.34 6.61
C LEU A 163 8.40 14.45 7.07
N ARG A 164 8.71 15.42 6.19
CA ARG A 164 9.56 16.56 6.51
C ARG A 164 9.03 17.38 7.68
N VAL A 165 7.72 17.70 7.65
CA VAL A 165 7.07 18.45 8.73
C VAL A 165 7.06 17.63 10.03
N TYR A 166 6.75 16.34 9.96
CA TYR A 166 6.78 15.47 11.13
C TYR A 166 8.18 15.39 11.75
N HIS A 167 9.23 15.16 10.96
CA HIS A 167 10.61 15.05 11.42
C HIS A 167 11.21 16.37 11.92
N THR A 168 10.60 17.52 11.59
CA THR A 168 11.00 18.82 12.17
C THR A 168 10.73 18.87 13.67
N PHE A 169 9.67 18.21 14.15
CA PHE A 169 9.22 18.26 15.55
C PHE A 169 9.36 16.92 16.28
N ASN A 170 9.68 15.84 15.57
CA ASN A 170 9.72 14.49 16.11
C ASN A 170 10.95 13.77 15.58
N LYS A 171 11.38 12.75 16.34
CA LYS A 171 12.30 11.75 15.79
C LYS A 171 11.58 10.89 14.74
N ARG A 172 12.29 9.89 14.22
CA ARG A 172 11.74 8.88 13.30
C ARG A 172 10.44 8.28 13.82
N TRP A 173 9.51 8.04 12.91
CA TRP A 173 8.26 7.35 13.21
C TRP A 173 8.55 5.90 13.67
N PRO A 174 8.07 5.48 14.86
CA PRO A 174 8.35 4.14 15.40
C PRO A 174 7.30 3.07 15.04
N GLY A 175 6.21 3.44 14.36
CA GLY A 175 5.11 2.53 14.04
C GLY A 175 5.13 2.08 12.59
N ASN A 176 4.04 1.45 12.16
CA ASN A 176 3.84 1.08 10.77
C ASN A 176 3.55 2.32 9.91
N GLU A 177 3.96 2.24 8.65
CA GLU A 177 3.81 3.26 7.62
C GLU A 177 2.34 3.53 7.30
N ASP A 178 1.50 2.50 7.26
CA ASP A 178 0.07 2.61 6.99
C ASP A 178 -0.62 3.50 8.03
N GLY A 179 -0.29 3.32 9.30
CA GLY A 179 -0.79 4.12 10.42
C GLY A 179 -0.24 5.55 10.40
N PHE A 180 0.95 5.76 9.83
CA PHE A 180 1.49 7.10 9.62
C PHE A 180 0.77 7.83 8.50
N PHE A 181 0.71 7.26 7.29
CA PHE A 181 0.11 7.91 6.13
C PHE A 181 -1.41 8.03 6.22
N SER A 182 -2.08 7.11 6.92
CA SER A 182 -3.51 7.23 7.26
C SER A 182 -3.79 8.25 8.37
N LEU A 183 -2.75 8.83 8.99
CA LEU A 183 -2.87 9.71 10.16
C LEU A 183 -3.76 9.12 11.26
N HIS A 184 -3.62 7.80 11.43
CA HIS A 184 -4.51 6.96 12.21
C HIS A 184 -4.52 7.35 13.70
N TYR A 185 -3.34 7.61 14.25
CA TYR A 185 -3.15 7.80 15.68
C TYR A 185 -3.44 9.25 16.13
N PRO A 186 -3.95 9.47 17.36
CA PRO A 186 -4.24 10.82 17.88
C PRO A 186 -3.06 11.79 17.84
N ARG A 187 -1.83 11.30 18.04
CA ARG A 187 -0.62 12.14 17.92
C ARG A 187 -0.38 12.72 16.53
N LEU A 188 -1.06 12.19 15.51
CA LEU A 188 -0.99 12.64 14.13
C LEU A 188 -2.10 13.64 13.76
N ILE A 189 -3.02 13.97 14.68
CA ILE A 189 -4.09 14.96 14.46
C ILE A 189 -3.55 16.30 13.91
N PRO A 190 -2.46 16.88 14.43
CA PRO A 190 -1.95 18.16 13.93
C PRO A 190 -1.54 18.15 12.45
N TYR A 191 -1.28 16.97 11.88
CA TYR A 191 -0.81 16.82 10.49
C TYR A 191 -1.95 16.50 9.51
N ARG A 192 -3.20 16.31 9.98
CA ARG A 192 -4.37 16.04 9.12
C ARG A 192 -4.63 17.08 8.04
N PRO A 193 -4.46 18.39 8.28
CA PRO A 193 -4.61 19.39 7.23
C PRO A 193 -3.60 19.25 6.08
N LEU A 194 -2.51 18.47 6.25
CA LEU A 194 -1.47 18.28 5.24
C LEU A 194 -1.78 17.16 4.23
N MET A 195 -2.80 16.34 4.49
CA MET A 195 -3.10 15.14 3.69
C MET A 195 -4.58 15.10 3.31
N ARG A 196 -4.84 14.88 2.03
CA ARG A 196 -6.17 14.57 1.51
C ARG A 196 -6.31 13.06 1.31
N MET A 197 -7.31 12.44 1.91
CA MET A 197 -7.59 11.00 1.78
C MET A 197 -9.06 10.79 1.42
N PRO A 198 -9.41 9.69 0.75
CA PRO A 198 -10.81 9.34 0.50
C PRO A 198 -11.53 8.92 1.78
N ALA A 199 -12.86 8.96 1.74
CA ALA A 199 -13.66 8.27 2.74
C ALA A 199 -13.46 6.75 2.63
N PRO A 200 -13.56 5.98 3.74
CA PRO A 200 -13.40 4.51 3.70
C PRO A 200 -14.30 3.82 2.67
N GLU A 201 -15.54 4.28 2.52
CA GLU A 201 -16.51 3.72 1.59
C GLU A 201 -16.05 3.89 0.13
N GLU A 202 -15.43 5.03 -0.18
CA GLU A 202 -14.81 5.26 -1.49
C GLU A 202 -13.53 4.43 -1.65
N ALA A 203 -12.71 4.33 -0.60
CA ALA A 203 -11.44 3.61 -0.61
C ALA A 203 -11.60 2.09 -0.86
N ILE A 204 -12.77 1.51 -0.58
CA ILE A 204 -13.04 0.11 -0.92
C ILE A 204 -12.90 -0.12 -2.43
N ASP A 205 -13.36 0.80 -3.27
CA ASP A 205 -13.25 0.64 -4.72
C ASP A 205 -11.79 0.68 -5.20
N PHE A 206 -10.88 1.20 -4.38
CA PHE A 206 -9.44 1.11 -4.62
C PHE A 206 -8.92 -0.27 -4.21
N ALA A 207 -9.06 -0.65 -2.94
CA ALA A 207 -8.54 -1.92 -2.47
C ALA A 207 -9.34 -2.54 -1.33
N ILE A 208 -9.35 -3.87 -1.28
CA ILE A 208 -9.89 -4.68 -0.18
C ILE A 208 -8.77 -5.50 0.47
N GLU A 209 -8.78 -5.60 1.80
CA GLU A 209 -7.89 -6.49 2.55
C GLU A 209 -8.71 -7.41 3.45
N LEU A 210 -9.43 -6.81 4.41
CA LEU A 210 -10.23 -7.54 5.41
C LEU A 210 -11.68 -7.72 4.97
N GLU A 211 -12.28 -8.83 5.43
CA GLU A 211 -13.70 -9.17 5.25
C GLU A 211 -14.22 -8.94 3.82
N PRO A 212 -13.68 -9.65 2.81
CA PRO A 212 -13.93 -9.29 1.41
C PRO A 212 -15.40 -9.40 1.01
N ASN A 213 -16.16 -10.35 1.57
CA ASN A 213 -17.62 -10.43 1.40
C ASN A 213 -18.33 -9.14 1.85
N ARG A 214 -18.00 -8.64 3.04
CA ARG A 214 -18.59 -7.42 3.59
C ARG A 214 -18.17 -6.20 2.79
N SER A 215 -16.88 -6.07 2.51
CA SER A 215 -16.33 -4.97 1.72
C SER A 215 -16.96 -4.91 0.33
N LEU A 216 -17.16 -6.06 -0.32
CA LEU A 216 -17.83 -6.14 -1.62
C LEU A 216 -19.31 -5.72 -1.54
N SER A 217 -20.01 -6.08 -0.45
CA SER A 217 -21.38 -5.60 -0.22
C SER A 217 -21.44 -4.08 -0.07
N ILE A 218 -20.45 -3.46 0.58
CA ILE A 218 -20.37 -1.99 0.69
C ILE A 218 -20.05 -1.38 -0.68
N ASN A 219 -19.23 -2.05 -1.50
CA ASN A 219 -18.95 -1.62 -2.88
C ASN A 219 -20.02 -2.05 -3.89
N GLU A 220 -21.25 -2.35 -3.44
CA GLU A 220 -22.40 -2.66 -4.31
C GLU A 220 -22.12 -3.82 -5.28
N GLY A 221 -21.34 -4.81 -4.86
CA GLY A 221 -20.98 -5.97 -5.68
C GLY A 221 -19.84 -5.72 -6.69
N ARG A 222 -19.32 -4.49 -6.80
CA ARG A 222 -18.21 -4.18 -7.70
C ARG A 222 -16.89 -4.63 -7.12
N LEU A 223 -16.11 -5.37 -7.91
CA LEU A 223 -14.72 -5.68 -7.54
C LEU A 223 -13.92 -4.37 -7.42
N PRO A 224 -12.94 -4.29 -6.50
CA PRO A 224 -12.05 -3.14 -6.37
C PRO A 224 -11.02 -3.08 -7.50
N MET A 225 -10.19 -2.04 -7.55
CA MET A 225 -9.00 -2.00 -8.42
C MET A 225 -8.08 -3.17 -8.10
N GLY A 226 -7.84 -3.45 -6.81
CA GLY A 226 -7.06 -4.58 -6.34
C GLY A 226 -7.44 -5.07 -4.95
N CYS A 227 -6.70 -6.03 -4.43
CA CYS A 227 -6.76 -6.43 -3.03
C CYS A 227 -5.35 -6.63 -2.46
N HIS A 228 -5.26 -6.69 -1.14
CA HIS A 228 -4.04 -6.92 -0.38
C HIS A 228 -4.19 -8.15 0.52
N ALA A 229 -3.08 -8.84 0.77
CA ALA A 229 -3.01 -10.06 1.58
C ALA A 229 -4.06 -11.12 1.16
N TRP A 230 -4.27 -11.27 -0.14
CA TRP A 230 -5.36 -12.08 -0.71
C TRP A 230 -5.29 -13.58 -0.38
N HIS A 231 -4.08 -14.10 -0.13
CA HIS A 231 -3.87 -15.49 0.27
C HIS A 231 -3.96 -15.69 1.79
N VAL A 232 -3.96 -14.60 2.57
CA VAL A 232 -4.07 -14.62 4.04
C VAL A 232 -5.51 -14.46 4.47
N TYR A 233 -6.25 -13.54 3.84
CA TYR A 233 -7.62 -13.21 4.21
C TYR A 233 -8.64 -13.77 3.22
N ASP A 234 -9.27 -14.88 3.60
CA ASP A 234 -10.38 -15.52 2.89
C ASP A 234 -10.02 -15.91 1.45
N LEU A 235 -9.02 -16.79 1.32
CA LEU A 235 -8.56 -17.29 0.02
C LEU A 235 -9.69 -17.96 -0.77
N ASP A 236 -10.62 -18.65 -0.10
CA ASP A 236 -11.77 -19.29 -0.75
C ASP A 236 -12.70 -18.29 -1.44
N PHE A 237 -12.87 -17.09 -0.87
CA PHE A 237 -13.55 -16.00 -1.55
C PHE A 237 -12.81 -15.56 -2.83
N TRP A 238 -11.47 -15.46 -2.77
CA TRP A 238 -10.68 -14.96 -3.90
C TRP A 238 -10.47 -15.98 -5.02
N ARG A 239 -10.36 -17.28 -4.72
CA ARG A 239 -10.17 -18.37 -5.70
C ARG A 239 -11.02 -18.25 -6.97
N PRO A 240 -12.36 -18.13 -6.90
CA PRO A 240 -13.20 -18.02 -8.11
C PRO A 240 -12.98 -16.71 -8.88
N ILE A 241 -12.44 -15.66 -8.25
CA ILE A 241 -12.06 -14.41 -8.93
C ILE A 241 -10.72 -14.58 -9.62
N LEU A 242 -9.72 -15.14 -8.93
CA LEU A 242 -8.36 -15.37 -9.45
C LEU A 242 -8.36 -16.33 -10.65
N SER A 243 -9.21 -17.36 -10.62
CA SER A 243 -9.39 -18.30 -11.73
C SER A 243 -9.85 -17.61 -13.03
N LYS A 244 -10.61 -16.51 -12.95
CA LYS A 244 -11.00 -15.72 -14.14
C LYS A 244 -9.81 -15.03 -14.81
N TYR A 245 -8.70 -14.87 -14.11
CA TYR A 245 -7.43 -14.35 -14.64
C TYR A 245 -6.45 -15.47 -15.01
N GLY A 246 -6.86 -16.75 -14.93
CA GLY A 246 -6.06 -17.90 -15.30
C GLY A 246 -5.13 -18.42 -14.20
N TYR A 247 -5.39 -18.07 -12.93
CA TYR A 247 -4.63 -18.59 -11.79
C TYR A 247 -5.42 -19.67 -11.05
N GLU A 248 -4.82 -20.85 -10.94
CA GLU A 248 -5.28 -21.93 -10.07
C GLU A 248 -4.38 -21.95 -8.84
N VAL A 249 -4.90 -21.41 -7.74
CA VAL A 249 -4.28 -21.32 -6.41
C VAL A 249 -5.24 -21.93 -5.41
#